data_AF-A0A2R6GD56-F1
#
_entry.id   AF-A0A2R6GD56-F1
#
_cell.length_a   1.000
_cell.length_b   1.000
_cell.length_c   1.000
_cell.angle_alpha   90.00
_cell.angle_beta   90.00
_cell.angle_gamma   90.00
#
_symmetry.space_group_name_H-M   'P 1'
#
loop_
_entity.id
_entity.type
_entity.pdbx_description
1 polymer ?
#
loop_
_entity_poly.entity_id
_entity_poly.type
_entity_poly.pdbx_seq_one_letter_code
_entity_poly.pdbx_strand_id
1 'polypeptide(L)'
;MGWTVDVESDWRVGRDHLREYWSWTGVALYLLLTLDLLTTLYAAALYGPAAESNPFVRAVLTQGVSPLVAVNLAALAISVGLLAAYIRLLRRTRGLEAWFLARGFEAWLGGLIAAGLFVFANNLSVIVLGASLL
;
A
#
# COMPACT_ATOMS: atom_id res chain seq x y z
N MET A 1 -5.04 -2.04 36.45
CA MET A 1 -5.46 -3.20 35.63
C MET A 1 -4.41 -3.36 34.54
N GLY A 2 -3.35 -4.10 34.82
CA GLY A 2 -2.23 -4.27 33.90
C GLY A 2 -2.52 -5.44 32.98
N TRP A 3 -2.69 -5.18 31.68
CA TRP A 3 -2.70 -6.23 30.68
C TRP A 3 -1.25 -6.67 30.45
N THR A 4 -0.77 -7.65 31.21
CA THR A 4 0.46 -8.35 30.85
C THR A 4 0.10 -9.26 29.67
N VAL A 5 0.46 -8.83 28.46
CA VAL A 5 0.43 -9.73 27.31
C VAL A 5 1.48 -10.80 27.59
N ASP A 6 1.06 -12.00 27.94
CA ASP A 6 1.95 -13.15 28.11
C ASP A 6 2.48 -13.58 26.73
N VAL A 7 3.51 -12.88 26.26
CA VAL A 7 4.27 -13.25 25.07
C VAL A 7 5.43 -14.11 25.52
N GLU A 8 5.52 -15.31 24.96
CA GLU A 8 6.64 -16.21 25.20
C GLU A 8 7.96 -15.51 24.85
N SER A 9 8.97 -15.63 25.72
CA SER A 9 10.22 -14.88 25.58
C SER A 9 10.99 -15.24 24.31
N ASP A 10 10.71 -16.39 23.72
CA ASP A 10 11.31 -16.87 22.48
C ASP A 10 10.42 -16.69 21.24
N TRP A 11 9.26 -16.03 21.39
CA TRP A 11 8.27 -15.84 20.32
C TRP A 11 8.94 -15.32 19.05
N ARG A 12 8.58 -15.92 17.91
CA ARG A 12 9.08 -15.55 16.59
C ARG A 12 8.00 -15.73 15.55
N VAL A 13 8.09 -14.92 14.51
CA VAL A 13 7.24 -15.07 13.33
C VAL A 13 7.53 -16.39 12.62
N GLY A 14 6.47 -17.17 12.41
CA GLY A 14 6.50 -18.40 11.64
C GLY A 14 6.73 -18.15 10.14
N ARG A 15 7.21 -19.18 9.43
CA ARG A 15 7.46 -19.07 7.98
C ARG A 15 6.19 -18.81 7.17
N ASP A 16 5.05 -19.32 7.62
CA ASP A 16 3.77 -19.15 6.93
C ASP A 16 3.31 -17.69 6.98
N HIS A 17 3.46 -17.02 8.13
CA HIS A 17 3.18 -15.59 8.27
C HIS A 17 4.05 -14.74 7.34
N LEU A 18 5.33 -15.09 7.16
CA LEU A 18 6.19 -14.35 6.21
C LEU A 18 5.71 -14.49 4.77
N ARG A 19 5.16 -15.66 4.39
CA ARG A 19 4.58 -15.87 3.06
C ARG A 19 3.31 -15.02 2.91
N GLU A 20 2.47 -15.00 3.93
CA GLU A 20 1.27 -14.15 3.96
C GLU A 20 1.62 -12.68 3.84
N TYR A 21 2.66 -12.19 4.52
CA TYR A 21 3.11 -10.81 4.40
C TYR A 21 3.53 -10.45 2.98
N TRP A 22 4.28 -11.32 2.29
CA TRP A 22 4.58 -11.13 0.87
C TRP A 22 3.32 -11.14 0.00
N SER A 23 2.42 -12.09 0.23
CA SER A 23 1.19 -12.24 -0.56
C SER A 23 0.27 -11.02 -0.41
N TRP A 24 -0.04 -10.64 0.82
CA TRP A 24 -0.93 -9.51 1.11
C TRP A 24 -0.30 -8.16 0.75
N THR A 25 1.02 -8.01 0.85
CA THR A 25 1.67 -6.82 0.31
C THR A 25 1.57 -6.77 -1.21
N GLY A 26 1.67 -7.92 -1.89
CA GLY A 26 1.40 -8.00 -3.33
C GLY A 26 -0.01 -7.53 -3.69
N VAL A 27 -1.02 -7.94 -2.92
CA VAL A 27 -2.41 -7.46 -3.07
C VAL A 27 -2.48 -5.94 -2.86
N ALA A 28 -1.90 -5.42 -1.79
CA ALA A 28 -1.90 -3.99 -1.50
C ALA A 28 -1.23 -3.18 -2.64
N LEU A 29 -0.07 -3.63 -3.13
CA LEU A 29 0.65 -2.99 -4.23
C LEU A 29 -0.11 -3.06 -5.56
N TYR A 30 -0.80 -4.17 -5.83
CA TYR A 30 -1.66 -4.27 -7.01
C TYR A 30 -2.79 -3.24 -6.98
N LEU A 31 -3.47 -3.12 -5.83
CA LEU A 31 -4.52 -2.11 -5.63
C LEU A 31 -3.97 -0.68 -5.79
N LEU A 32 -2.89 -0.37 -5.07
CA LEU A 32 -2.35 0.99 -4.94
C LEU A 32 -1.53 1.47 -6.13
N LEU A 33 -0.98 0.57 -6.96
CA LEU A 33 -0.16 0.96 -8.10
C LEU A 33 -0.82 0.63 -9.41
N THR A 34 -1.37 -0.58 -9.58
CA THR A 34 -1.92 -0.99 -10.88
C THR A 34 -3.33 -0.47 -11.07
N LEU A 35 -4.24 -0.78 -10.13
CA LEU A 35 -5.62 -0.32 -10.24
C LEU A 35 -5.72 1.19 -10.11
N ASP A 36 -4.96 1.80 -9.20
CA ASP A 36 -4.89 3.25 -9.07
C ASP A 36 -4.44 3.91 -10.38
N LEU A 37 -3.28 3.51 -10.94
CA LEU A 37 -2.79 4.07 -12.20
C LEU A 37 -3.81 3.95 -13.34
N LEU A 38 -4.41 2.78 -13.51
CA LEU A 38 -5.40 2.56 -14.57
C LEU A 38 -6.63 3.45 -14.40
N THR A 39 -7.14 3.56 -13.18
CA THR A 39 -8.33 4.38 -12.89
C THR A 39 -8.03 5.88 -12.97
N THR A 40 -6.86 6.34 -12.51
CA THR A 40 -6.39 7.71 -12.71
C THR A 40 -6.26 8.06 -14.19
N LEU A 41 -5.62 7.22 -14.99
CA LEU A 41 -5.47 7.46 -16.43
C LEU A 41 -6.83 7.49 -17.14
N TYR A 42 -7.75 6.61 -16.77
CA TYR A 42 -9.08 6.57 -17.35
C TYR A 42 -9.93 7.79 -16.97
N ALA A 43 -9.92 8.18 -15.69
CA ALA A 43 -10.59 9.41 -15.23
C ALA A 43 -10.04 10.65 -15.94
N ALA A 44 -8.71 10.74 -16.08
CA ALA A 44 -8.06 11.83 -16.78
C ALA A 44 -8.38 11.86 -18.28
N ALA A 45 -8.59 10.71 -18.92
CA ALA A 45 -9.03 10.65 -20.31
C ALA A 45 -10.46 11.17 -20.52
N LEU A 46 -11.35 10.97 -19.52
CA LEU A 46 -12.74 11.42 -19.58
C LEU A 46 -12.91 12.90 -19.20
N TYR A 47 -12.24 13.34 -18.14
CA TYR A 47 -12.49 14.65 -17.50
C TYR A 47 -11.28 15.59 -17.51
N GLY A 48 -10.17 15.14 -18.10
CA GLY A 48 -8.90 15.86 -18.14
C GLY A 48 -8.09 15.73 -16.83
N PRO A 49 -6.80 16.16 -16.84
CA PRO A 49 -5.92 16.06 -15.68
C PRO A 49 -6.37 16.86 -14.45
N ALA A 50 -7.27 17.84 -14.63
CA ALA A 50 -7.79 18.66 -13.54
C ALA A 50 -8.71 17.90 -12.59
N ALA A 51 -9.26 16.76 -13.02
CA ALA A 51 -10.07 15.88 -12.18
C ALA A 51 -9.27 15.14 -11.11
N GLU A 52 -7.93 15.08 -11.24
CA GLU A 52 -7.05 14.51 -10.21
C GLU A 52 -6.94 15.48 -9.02
N SER A 53 -7.35 15.00 -7.84
CA SER A 53 -7.35 15.77 -6.60
C SER A 53 -5.96 15.82 -5.96
N ASN A 54 -5.12 14.80 -6.18
CA ASN A 54 -3.76 14.78 -5.67
C ASN A 54 -2.84 15.71 -6.50
N PRO A 55 -2.32 16.81 -5.93
CA PRO A 55 -1.53 17.77 -6.68
C PRO A 55 -0.23 17.18 -7.22
N PHE A 56 0.35 16.17 -6.54
CA PHE A 56 1.57 15.51 -7.00
C PHE A 56 1.29 14.63 -8.23
N VAL A 57 0.27 13.78 -8.16
CA VAL A 57 -0.13 12.92 -9.29
C VAL A 57 -0.52 13.78 -10.48
N ARG A 58 -1.30 14.84 -10.25
CA ARG A 58 -1.69 15.80 -11.29
C ARG A 58 -0.47 16.44 -11.97
N ALA A 59 0.53 16.86 -11.19
CA ALA A 59 1.74 17.48 -11.73
C ALA A 59 2.61 16.51 -12.55
N VAL A 60 2.60 15.22 -12.24
CA VAL A 60 3.29 14.20 -13.03
C VAL A 60 2.46 13.86 -14.28
N LEU A 61 1.14 13.75 -14.14
CA LEU A 61 0.21 13.43 -15.23
C LEU A 61 0.25 14.48 -16.36
N THR A 62 0.42 15.77 -16.04
CA THR A 62 0.57 16.83 -17.04
C THR A 62 1.86 16.71 -17.86
N GLN A 63 2.86 15.96 -17.38
CA GLN A 63 4.09 15.66 -18.12
C GLN A 63 3.93 14.42 -19.04
N GLY A 64 2.78 13.75 -18.99
CA GLY A 64 2.44 12.59 -19.81
C GLY A 64 2.38 11.28 -19.01
N VAL A 65 2.06 10.20 -19.71
CA VAL A 65 1.87 8.87 -19.11
C VAL A 65 3.19 8.24 -18.66
N SER A 66 4.28 8.41 -19.43
CA SER A 66 5.56 7.77 -19.14
C SER A 66 6.17 8.17 -17.78
N PRO A 67 6.22 9.46 -17.40
CA PRO A 67 6.66 9.86 -16.07
C PRO A 67 5.80 9.25 -14.94
N LEU A 68 4.48 9.15 -15.14
CA LEU A 68 3.57 8.57 -14.15
C LEU A 68 3.81 7.08 -13.95
N VAL A 69 4.04 6.34 -15.04
CA VAL A 69 4.45 4.93 -14.98
C VAL A 69 5.79 4.78 -14.28
N ALA A 70 6.78 5.64 -14.58
CA ALA A 70 8.09 5.59 -13.95
C ALA A 70 8.01 5.82 -12.43
N VAL A 71 7.18 6.75 -11.97
CA VAL A 71 6.93 7.00 -10.54
C VAL A 71 6.31 5.77 -9.87
N ASN A 72 5.34 5.11 -10.51
CA ASN A 72 4.72 3.89 -10.00
C ASN A 72 5.73 2.73 -9.90
N LEU A 73 6.57 2.55 -10.91
CA LEU A 73 7.64 1.53 -10.88
C LEU A 73 8.68 1.81 -9.80
N ALA A 74 9.03 3.07 -9.57
CA ALA A 74 9.91 3.46 -8.48
C ALA A 74 9.28 3.15 -7.11
N ALA A 75 7.99 3.48 -6.93
CA ALA A 75 7.24 3.16 -5.71
C ALA A 75 7.14 1.65 -5.46
N LEU A 76 6.95 0.85 -6.52
CA LEU A 76 6.98 -0.62 -6.44
C LEU A 76 8.34 -1.12 -5.95
N ALA A 77 9.43 -0.69 -6.59
CA ALA A 77 10.78 -1.15 -6.25
C ALA A 77 11.16 -0.78 -4.81
N ILE A 78 10.85 0.45 -4.38
CA ILE A 78 11.09 0.92 -3.02
C ILE A 78 10.27 0.08 -2.02
N SER A 79 8.98 -0.10 -2.26
CA SER A 79 8.11 -0.87 -1.36
C SER A 79 8.57 -2.32 -1.20
N VAL A 80 8.93 -2.99 -2.30
CA VAL A 80 9.46 -4.36 -2.27
C VAL A 80 10.79 -4.42 -1.52
N GLY A 81 11.68 -3.44 -1.73
CA GLY A 81 12.95 -3.33 -1.02
C GLY A 81 12.77 -3.15 0.49
N LEU A 82 11.87 -2.25 0.90
CA LEU A 82 11.54 -2.01 2.30
C LEU A 82 10.90 -3.23 2.96
N LEU A 83 9.98 -3.90 2.29
CA LEU A 83 9.40 -5.15 2.80
C LEU A 83 10.46 -6.23 2.99
N ALA A 84 11.37 -6.40 2.02
CA ALA A 84 12.46 -7.36 2.12
C ALA A 84 13.38 -7.04 3.32
N ALA A 85 13.71 -5.77 3.53
CA ALA A 85 14.49 -5.32 4.68
C ALA A 85 13.74 -5.58 6.00
N TYR A 86 12.45 -5.28 6.04
CA TYR A 86 11.58 -5.49 7.20
C TYR A 86 11.49 -6.96 7.59
N ILE A 87 11.26 -7.87 6.62
CA ILE A 87 11.21 -9.31 6.87
C ILE A 87 12.56 -9.84 7.36
N ARG A 88 13.69 -9.30 6.85
CA ARG A 88 15.02 -9.67 7.35
C ARG A 88 15.23 -9.25 8.81
N LEU A 89 14.74 -8.08 9.19
CA LEU A 89 14.74 -7.62 10.58
C LEU A 89 13.89 -8.54 11.45
N LEU A 90 12.64 -8.76 11.05
CA LEU A 90 11.67 -9.56 11.80
C LEU A 90 12.13 -11.01 12.05
N ARG A 91 12.85 -11.60 11.09
CA ARG A 91 13.46 -12.94 11.25
C ARG A 91 14.56 -13.02 12.31
N ARG A 92 15.19 -11.89 12.65
CA ARG A 92 16.28 -11.80 13.62
C ARG A 92 15.79 -11.44 15.01
N THR A 93 14.66 -10.74 15.10
CA THR A 93 14.03 -10.33 16.36
C THR A 93 13.31 -11.50 17.04
N ARG A 94 13.20 -11.46 18.38
CA ARG A 94 12.52 -12.49 19.20
C ARG A 94 11.72 -11.85 20.32
N GLY A 95 10.84 -12.64 20.94
CA GLY A 95 10.06 -12.25 22.12
C GLY A 95 9.10 -11.10 21.82
N LEU A 96 8.91 -10.25 22.81
CA LEU A 96 7.94 -9.15 22.78
C LEU A 96 8.19 -8.15 21.64
N GLU A 97 9.44 -7.85 21.31
CA GLU A 97 9.77 -6.92 20.23
C GLU A 97 9.33 -7.45 18.87
N ALA A 98 9.59 -8.74 18.60
CA ALA A 98 9.15 -9.37 17.36
C ALA A 98 7.62 -9.39 17.27
N TRP A 99 6.93 -9.61 18.39
CA TRP A 99 5.47 -9.61 18.44
C TRP A 99 4.90 -8.23 18.09
N PHE A 100 5.46 -7.16 18.68
CA PHE A 100 5.04 -5.80 18.35
C PHE A 100 5.31 -5.43 16.90
N LEU A 101 6.47 -5.80 16.37
CA LEU A 101 6.78 -5.59 14.96
C LEU A 101 5.73 -6.28 14.08
N ALA A 102 5.48 -7.57 14.27
CA ALA A 102 4.51 -8.33 13.48
C ALA A 102 3.10 -7.72 13.54
N ARG A 103 2.59 -7.38 14.73
CA ARG A 103 1.27 -6.74 14.89
C ARG A 103 1.22 -5.35 14.24
N GLY A 104 2.28 -4.56 14.37
CA GLY A 104 2.39 -3.27 13.72
C GLY A 104 2.37 -3.39 12.18
N PHE A 105 3.06 -4.40 11.65
CA PHE A 105 3.06 -4.68 10.22
C PHE A 105 1.68 -5.11 9.70
N GLU A 106 0.99 -6.00 10.43
CA GLU A 106 -0.36 -6.45 10.08
C GLU A 106 -1.35 -5.29 10.07
N ALA A 107 -1.31 -4.42 11.09
CA ALA A 107 -2.15 -3.23 11.16
C ALA A 107 -1.85 -2.26 10.01
N TRP A 108 -0.57 -2.00 9.74
CA TRP A 108 -0.13 -1.16 8.63
C TRP A 108 -0.58 -1.72 7.27
N LEU A 109 -0.44 -3.03 7.06
CA LEU A 109 -0.82 -3.70 5.82
C LEU A 109 -2.34 -3.68 5.61
N GLY A 110 -3.12 -3.95 6.66
CA GLY A 110 -4.57 -3.79 6.63
C GLY A 110 -4.98 -2.35 6.29
N GLY A 111 -4.28 -1.37 6.88
CA GLY A 111 -4.45 0.05 6.56
C GLY A 111 -4.15 0.38 5.09
N LEU A 112 -3.06 -0.16 4.52
CA LEU A 112 -2.74 0.03 3.10
C LEU A 112 -3.81 -0.54 2.17
N ILE A 113 -4.32 -1.74 2.47
CA ILE A 113 -5.38 -2.36 1.67
C ILE A 113 -6.65 -1.51 1.75
N ALA A 114 -7.06 -1.09 2.95
CA ALA A 114 -8.23 -0.23 3.13
C ALA A 114 -8.08 1.10 2.38
N ALA A 115 -6.91 1.75 2.49
CA ALA A 115 -6.61 2.98 1.77
C ALA A 115 -6.64 2.76 0.24
N GLY A 116 -6.05 1.67 -0.25
CA GLY A 116 -6.07 1.34 -1.69
C GLY A 116 -7.47 1.10 -2.23
N LEU A 117 -8.31 0.39 -1.47
CA LEU A 117 -9.72 0.21 -1.82
C LEU A 117 -10.49 1.54 -1.82
N PHE A 118 -10.20 2.43 -0.87
CA PHE A 118 -10.83 3.74 -0.79
C PHE A 118 -10.43 4.64 -1.97
N VAL A 119 -9.13 4.71 -2.30
CA VAL A 119 -8.64 5.46 -3.47
C VAL A 119 -9.25 4.90 -4.76
N PHE A 120 -9.27 3.58 -4.89
CA PHE A 120 -9.93 2.92 -6.02
C PHE A 120 -11.42 3.30 -6.12
N ALA A 121 -12.16 3.28 -5.01
CA ALA A 121 -13.56 3.69 -4.98
C ALA A 121 -13.75 5.16 -5.33
N ASN A 122 -12.83 6.04 -4.88
CA ASN A 122 -12.83 7.45 -5.24
C ASN A 122 -12.64 7.64 -6.75
N ASN A 123 -11.66 6.97 -7.35
CA ASN A 123 -11.42 7.08 -8.78
C ASN A 123 -12.60 6.51 -9.58
N LEU A 124 -13.21 5.42 -9.11
CA LEU A 124 -14.42 4.86 -9.72
C LEU A 124 -15.61 5.81 -9.63
N SER A 125 -15.77 6.54 -8.52
CA SER A 125 -16.78 7.60 -8.38
C SER A 125 -16.58 8.69 -9.43
N VAL A 126 -15.34 9.16 -9.64
CA VAL A 126 -15.05 10.14 -10.69
C VAL A 126 -15.44 9.58 -12.05
N ILE A 127 -15.12 8.32 -12.34
CA ILE A 127 -15.41 7.68 -13.62
C ILE A 127 -16.92 7.54 -13.87
N VAL A 128 -17.69 7.14 -12.86
CA VAL A 128 -19.13 6.83 -13.01
C VAL A 128 -20.01 8.07 -12.84
N LEU A 129 -19.66 8.94 -11.88
CA LEU A 129 -20.48 10.08 -11.45
C LEU A 129 -19.91 11.42 -11.90
N GLY A 130 -18.67 11.48 -12.38
CA GLY A 130 -17.97 12.73 -12.72
C GLY A 130 -17.52 13.53 -11.50
N ALA A 131 -17.61 12.97 -10.29
CA ALA A 131 -17.29 13.66 -9.04
C ALA A 131 -16.47 12.78 -8.08
N SER A 132 -15.50 13.42 -7.43
CA SER A 132 -14.66 12.84 -6.37
C SER A 132 -15.46 12.68 -5.06
N LEU A 133 -15.11 11.67 -4.26
CA LEU A 133 -15.58 11.50 -2.87
C LEU A 133 -14.76 12.35 -1.88
N LEU A 134 -13.61 12.85 -2.34
CA LEU A 134 -12.69 13.76 -1.65
C LEU A 134 -12.84 15.19 -2.17
#